data_AF-A0A818ARL0-F1
#
_entry.id   AF-A0A818ARL0-F1
#
_cell.length_a   1.000
_cell.length_b   1.000
_cell.length_c   1.000
_cell.angle_alpha   90.00
_cell.angle_beta   90.00
_cell.angle_gamma   90.00
#
_symmetry.space_group_name_H-M   'P 1'
#
loop_
_entity.id
_entity.type
_entity.pdbx_description
1 polymer ?
#
loop_
_entity_poly.entity_id
_entity_poly.type
_entity_poly.pdbx_seq_one_letter_code
_entity_poly.pdbx_strand_id
1 'polypeptide(L)'
;MPRALASACVASNASATVYPPTYVTTTPPPSGVAPDTALVPIRPLSASIRLCNNATWDPNFSIISGANGATGRNATMFSNPYDVFIDQNNMIYVADYGNYRIQKFNSSSAIGTTVASTSPFQPTVIYVDGAETIYSCENAYGVMLYGRVQKYTQGNIYGITLLGGAGKCGAALNQLCGCSGIYADRSGSLYISDSENNRVLLYNTTTGSIALLAGTNGISGSQPDQLSYPGGIYVDENQTLFVLDGLNG
;
A
#
# COMPACT_ATOMS: atom_id res chain seq x y z
N MET A 1 12.46 15.88 7.41
CA MET A 1 11.47 16.38 8.38
C MET A 1 10.81 15.16 8.99
N PRO A 2 10.62 15.09 10.32
CA PRO A 2 10.07 13.91 10.96
C PRO A 2 8.65 13.68 10.47
N ARG A 3 8.28 12.42 10.20
CA ARG A 3 6.89 12.00 10.01
C ARG A 3 6.11 12.48 11.23
N ALA A 4 5.04 13.24 11.02
CA ALA A 4 3.99 13.29 12.02
C ALA A 4 3.44 11.86 12.09
N LEU A 5 3.76 11.15 13.18
CA LEU A 5 2.97 10.00 13.56
C LEU A 5 1.54 10.53 13.70
N ALA A 6 0.68 10.22 12.74
CA ALA A 6 -0.74 10.30 13.00
C ALA A 6 -0.96 9.35 14.18
N SER A 7 -1.17 9.91 15.38
CA SER A 7 -1.65 9.14 16.51
C SER A 7 -2.97 8.51 16.07
N ALA A 8 -2.90 7.24 15.69
CA ALA A 8 -4.09 6.42 15.64
C ALA A 8 -4.64 6.40 17.07
N CYS A 9 -5.84 6.94 17.27
CA CYS A 9 -6.67 6.52 18.38
C CYS A 9 -6.71 5.00 18.32
N VAL A 10 -6.17 4.36 19.35
CA VAL A 10 -6.31 2.93 19.57
C VAL A 10 -7.81 2.67 19.73
N ALA A 11 -8.48 2.29 18.64
CA ALA A 11 -9.64 1.44 18.78
C ALA A 11 -9.07 0.10 19.22
N SER A 12 -9.21 -0.21 20.51
CA SER A 12 -8.97 -1.55 21.02
C SER A 12 -9.73 -2.51 20.10
N ASN A 13 -8.99 -3.30 19.33
CA ASN A 13 -9.41 -4.32 18.36
C ASN A 13 -9.43 -3.94 16.86
N ALA A 14 -8.90 -2.79 16.43
CA ALA A 14 -8.60 -2.58 15.01
C ALA A 14 -7.17 -3.05 14.69
N SER A 15 -6.99 -4.37 14.56
CA SER A 15 -5.81 -4.90 13.90
C SER A 15 -5.89 -4.48 12.44
N ALA A 16 -4.96 -3.64 11.98
CA ALA A 16 -4.61 -3.61 10.56
C ALA A 16 -3.87 -4.92 10.27
N THR A 17 -4.59 -6.05 10.29
CA THR A 17 -4.15 -7.23 9.57
C THR A 17 -4.10 -6.80 8.11
N VAL A 18 -2.88 -6.64 7.59
CA VAL A 18 -2.65 -6.99 6.19
C VAL A 18 -3.22 -8.41 6.08
N TYR A 19 -4.41 -8.55 5.50
CA TYR A 19 -4.86 -9.87 5.14
C TYR A 19 -3.91 -10.30 4.03
N PRO A 20 -3.02 -11.29 4.23
CA PRO A 20 -2.57 -12.03 3.07
C PRO A 20 -3.85 -12.48 2.36
N PRO A 21 -3.95 -12.35 1.02
CA PRO A 21 -5.10 -12.92 0.32
C PRO A 21 -5.28 -14.34 0.83
N THR A 22 -6.41 -14.60 1.49
CA THR A 22 -6.71 -15.92 2.03
C THR A 22 -6.87 -16.85 0.83
N TYR A 23 -5.79 -17.51 0.44
CA TYR A 23 -5.86 -18.59 -0.51
C TYR A 23 -6.58 -19.73 0.19
N VAL A 24 -7.85 -19.94 -0.18
CA VAL A 24 -8.50 -21.22 0.06
C VAL A 24 -7.67 -22.23 -0.71
N THR A 25 -6.79 -22.95 -0.02
CA THR A 25 -6.14 -24.14 -0.56
C THR A 25 -7.27 -25.14 -0.79
N THR A 26 -7.74 -25.25 -2.03
CA THR A 26 -8.77 -26.20 -2.41
C THR A 26 -8.17 -27.60 -2.36
N THR A 27 -8.12 -28.21 -1.18
CA THR A 27 -8.29 -29.65 -1.12
C THR A 27 -9.72 -29.92 -1.59
N PRO A 28 -9.94 -30.73 -2.64
CA PRO A 28 -11.29 -31.01 -3.10
C PRO A 28 -12.09 -31.63 -1.94
N PRO A 29 -13.35 -31.24 -1.73
CA PRO A 29 -14.18 -31.84 -0.70
C PRO A 29 -14.29 -33.36 -0.94
N PRO A 30 -14.38 -34.18 0.12
CA PRO A 30 -14.68 -35.59 0.00
C PRO A 30 -15.89 -35.80 -0.93
N SER A 31 -15.77 -36.75 -1.85
CA SER A 31 -16.80 -37.08 -2.83
C SER A 31 -18.15 -37.34 -2.13
N GLY A 32 -19.12 -36.45 -2.33
CA GLY A 32 -20.48 -36.58 -1.79
C GLY A 32 -21.05 -35.33 -1.11
N VAL A 33 -20.27 -34.28 -0.87
CA VAL A 33 -20.79 -32.99 -0.40
C VAL A 33 -21.00 -32.07 -1.59
N ALA A 34 -22.23 -31.55 -1.77
CA ALA A 34 -22.53 -30.58 -2.80
C ALA A 34 -21.55 -29.39 -2.69
N PRO A 35 -21.01 -28.86 -3.80
CA PRO A 35 -20.20 -27.64 -3.74
C PRO A 35 -21.07 -26.55 -3.11
N ASP A 36 -20.57 -25.95 -2.04
CA ASP A 36 -21.18 -24.75 -1.47
C ASP A 36 -21.02 -23.63 -2.51
N THR A 37 -22.01 -23.51 -3.38
CA THR A 37 -22.11 -22.47 -4.41
C THR A 37 -22.69 -21.17 -3.86
N ALA A 38 -22.82 -21.03 -2.53
CA ALA A 38 -22.97 -19.73 -1.94
C ALA A 38 -21.63 -18.99 -2.10
N LEU A 39 -21.51 -18.21 -3.18
CA LEU A 39 -20.68 -17.03 -3.17
C LEU A 39 -21.10 -16.23 -1.94
N VAL A 40 -20.36 -16.37 -0.83
CA VAL A 40 -20.50 -15.44 0.28
C VAL A 40 -20.24 -14.08 -0.34
N PRO A 41 -21.23 -13.17 -0.39
CA PRO A 41 -20.99 -11.84 -0.91
C PRO A 41 -19.92 -11.26 0.00
N ILE A 42 -18.72 -11.03 -0.54
CA ILE A 42 -17.73 -10.17 0.09
C ILE A 42 -18.46 -8.86 0.36
N ARG A 43 -18.89 -8.66 1.62
CA ARG A 43 -19.54 -7.43 2.02
C ARG A 43 -18.54 -6.32 1.73
N PRO A 44 -18.89 -5.32 0.90
CA PRO A 44 -17.94 -4.28 0.58
C PRO A 44 -17.59 -3.59 1.91
N LEU A 45 -16.31 -3.68 2.29
CA LEU A 45 -15.83 -3.13 3.55
C LEU A 45 -15.87 -1.61 3.45
N SER A 46 -16.76 -1.03 4.25
CA SER A 46 -16.89 0.40 4.46
C SER A 46 -15.61 0.99 5.05
N ALA A 47 -15.14 2.13 4.52
CA ALA A 47 -13.97 2.82 5.07
C ALA A 47 -14.22 4.33 5.19
N SER A 48 -13.54 4.95 6.14
CA SER A 48 -13.64 6.39 6.44
C SER A 48 -12.31 6.93 6.95
N ILE A 49 -11.98 8.17 6.61
CA ILE A 49 -10.85 8.89 7.23
C ILE A 49 -11.34 9.55 8.52
N ARG A 50 -10.68 9.25 9.65
CA ARG A 50 -11.02 9.79 10.98
C ARG A 50 -9.84 10.57 11.54
N LEU A 51 -10.09 11.79 12.02
CA LEU A 51 -9.14 12.61 12.76
C LEU A 51 -9.30 12.37 14.26
N CYS A 52 -8.23 11.89 14.87
CA CYS A 52 -8.17 11.53 16.28
C CYS A 52 -7.16 12.48 16.95
N ASN A 53 -7.65 13.57 17.54
CA ASN A 53 -6.80 14.66 18.02
C ASN A 53 -6.33 14.51 19.47
N ASN A 54 -6.67 13.40 20.14
CA ASN A 54 -6.39 13.20 21.55
C ASN A 54 -5.57 11.93 21.81
N ALA A 55 -4.67 12.01 22.80
CA ALA A 55 -3.85 10.88 23.23
C ALA A 55 -4.66 9.77 23.93
N THR A 56 -5.92 10.05 24.24
CA THR A 56 -6.91 9.11 24.76
C THR A 56 -8.02 8.87 23.74
N TRP A 57 -8.62 7.68 23.77
CA TRP A 57 -9.79 7.36 22.95
C TRP A 57 -10.87 8.44 23.07
N ASP A 58 -11.28 9.01 21.93
CA ASP A 58 -12.35 9.99 21.82
C ASP A 58 -13.42 9.45 20.86
N PRO A 59 -14.64 9.14 21.35
CA PRO A 59 -15.72 8.68 20.48
C PRO A 59 -16.21 9.76 19.51
N ASN A 60 -15.83 11.02 19.70
CA ASN A 60 -16.22 12.18 18.89
C ASN A 60 -15.15 12.59 17.87
N PHE A 61 -14.41 11.61 17.31
CA PHE A 61 -13.48 11.86 16.21
C PHE A 61 -14.19 12.57 15.04
N SER A 62 -13.47 13.46 14.35
CA SER A 62 -14.01 14.12 13.15
C SER A 62 -13.84 13.20 11.93
N ILE A 63 -14.91 12.99 11.15
CA ILE A 63 -14.85 12.25 9.88
C ILE A 63 -14.52 13.24 8.78
N ILE A 64 -13.43 13.00 8.05
CA ILE A 64 -13.09 13.78 6.86
C ILE A 64 -13.90 13.26 5.67
N SER A 65 -13.86 11.96 5.36
CA SER A 65 -14.53 11.38 4.20
C SER A 65 -14.96 9.92 4.44
N GLY A 66 -15.88 9.39 3.64
CA GLY A 66 -16.43 8.04 3.79
C GLY A 66 -17.50 7.89 4.89
N ALA A 67 -18.17 8.99 5.26
CA ALA A 67 -19.23 8.95 6.27
C ALA A 67 -20.36 7.96 5.91
N ASN A 68 -20.95 7.33 6.93
CA ASN A 68 -22.03 6.32 6.84
C ASN A 68 -21.63 4.98 6.20
N GLY A 69 -20.35 4.73 6.02
CA GLY A 69 -19.85 3.44 5.52
C GLY A 69 -20.27 3.12 4.08
N ALA A 70 -20.63 4.12 3.29
CA ALA A 70 -20.94 3.91 1.88
C ALA A 70 -19.66 3.56 1.10
N THR A 71 -19.62 2.35 0.54
CA THR A 71 -18.60 1.98 -0.45
C THR A 71 -19.01 2.48 -1.82
N GLY A 72 -18.09 3.11 -2.56
CA GLY A 72 -18.42 3.64 -3.88
C GLY A 72 -17.28 4.41 -4.54
N ARG A 73 -17.50 4.86 -5.77
CA ARG A 73 -16.53 5.59 -6.61
C ARG A 73 -16.62 7.11 -6.51
N ASN A 74 -17.58 7.64 -5.77
CA ASN A 74 -17.75 9.09 -5.60
C ASN A 74 -16.55 9.70 -4.86
N ALA A 75 -16.35 11.00 -5.01
CA ALA A 75 -15.25 11.75 -4.38
C ALA A 75 -15.28 11.73 -2.83
N THR A 76 -16.39 11.30 -2.23
CA THR A 76 -16.60 11.21 -0.79
C THR A 76 -16.63 9.77 -0.27
N MET A 77 -16.36 8.78 -1.15
CA MET A 77 -16.48 7.35 -0.87
C MET A 77 -15.19 6.62 -1.22
N PHE A 78 -14.98 5.49 -0.56
CA PHE A 78 -13.84 4.60 -0.78
C PHE A 78 -14.33 3.18 -1.08
N SER A 79 -13.44 2.35 -1.61
CA SER A 79 -13.64 0.93 -1.80
C SER A 79 -12.37 0.23 -1.34
N ASN A 80 -12.41 -0.36 -0.13
CA ASN A 80 -11.30 -1.11 0.46
C ASN A 80 -9.94 -0.37 0.45
N PRO A 81 -9.82 0.88 0.94
CA PRO A 81 -8.57 1.63 0.87
C PRO A 81 -7.46 0.96 1.70
N TYR A 82 -6.21 0.99 1.21
CA TYR A 82 -5.09 0.24 1.80
C TYR A 82 -4.09 1.10 2.55
N ASP A 83 -3.92 2.35 2.14
CA ASP A 83 -2.90 3.22 2.73
C ASP A 83 -3.36 4.69 2.77
N VAL A 84 -2.76 5.43 3.71
CA VAL A 84 -2.97 6.86 3.91
C VAL A 84 -1.63 7.55 4.16
N PHE A 85 -1.40 8.65 3.46
CA PHE A 85 -0.21 9.50 3.64
C PHE A 85 -0.64 10.93 3.94
N ILE A 86 0.06 11.58 4.86
CA ILE A 86 -0.16 13.00 5.19
C ILE A 86 1.14 13.73 4.86
N ASP A 87 1.05 14.73 3.99
CA ASP A 87 2.21 15.55 3.62
C ASP A 87 2.46 16.69 4.61
N GLN A 88 3.54 17.44 4.38
CA GLN A 88 3.93 18.60 5.19
C GLN A 88 2.93 19.77 5.16
N ASN A 89 2.00 19.77 4.18
CA ASN A 89 0.95 20.78 4.03
C ASN A 89 -0.38 20.31 4.65
N ASN A 90 -0.39 19.20 5.40
CA ASN A 90 -1.57 18.54 5.95
C ASN A 90 -2.59 18.09 4.89
N MET A 91 -2.12 17.81 3.67
CA MET A 91 -2.93 17.16 2.66
C MET A 91 -2.90 15.66 2.88
N ILE A 92 -4.08 15.05 2.78
CA ILE A 92 -4.26 13.62 3.06
C ILE A 92 -4.45 12.90 1.73
N TYR A 93 -3.62 11.90 1.50
CA TYR A 93 -3.64 11.07 0.32
C TYR A 93 -4.12 9.69 0.72
N VAL A 94 -5.02 9.08 -0.05
CA VAL A 94 -5.55 7.75 0.23
C VAL A 94 -5.41 6.86 -1.00
N ALA A 95 -4.76 5.71 -0.81
CA ALA A 95 -4.74 4.62 -1.78
C ALA A 95 -6.09 3.89 -1.75
N ASP A 96 -6.99 4.28 -2.64
CA ASP A 96 -8.35 3.74 -2.75
C ASP A 96 -8.34 2.49 -3.62
N TYR A 97 -7.74 1.42 -3.08
CA TYR A 97 -7.36 0.17 -3.75
C TYR A 97 -8.47 -0.42 -4.64
N GLY A 98 -9.69 -0.56 -4.13
CA GLY A 98 -10.83 -1.13 -4.86
C GLY A 98 -11.40 -0.22 -5.95
N ASN A 99 -11.04 1.07 -5.94
CA ASN A 99 -11.43 2.05 -6.95
C ASN A 99 -10.31 2.40 -7.93
N TYR A 100 -9.14 1.75 -7.85
CA TYR A 100 -8.02 1.95 -8.78
C TYR A 100 -7.59 3.42 -8.90
N ARG A 101 -7.50 4.12 -7.76
CA ARG A 101 -7.14 5.53 -7.71
C ARG A 101 -6.44 5.92 -6.41
N ILE A 102 -5.75 7.06 -6.44
CA ILE A 102 -5.30 7.79 -5.25
C ILE A 102 -6.08 9.10 -5.17
N GLN A 103 -6.68 9.38 -4.01
CA GLN A 103 -7.41 10.61 -3.75
C GLN A 103 -6.66 11.52 -2.77
N LYS A 104 -6.65 12.83 -3.05
CA LYS A 104 -6.11 13.89 -2.19
C LYS A 104 -7.27 14.67 -1.54
N PHE A 105 -7.14 14.93 -0.24
CA PHE A 105 -8.09 15.69 0.57
C PHE A 105 -7.37 16.81 1.30
N ASN A 106 -8.06 17.93 1.49
CA ASN A 106 -7.70 18.90 2.52
C ASN A 106 -8.38 18.46 3.83
N SER A 107 -7.71 18.56 4.97
CA SER A 107 -8.32 18.29 6.29
C SER A 107 -9.63 19.04 6.55
N SER A 108 -9.87 20.16 5.86
CA SER A 108 -11.10 20.96 5.94
C SER A 108 -12.19 20.59 4.92
N SER A 109 -11.97 19.61 4.02
CA SER A 109 -12.91 19.23 2.95
C SER A 109 -13.14 17.73 2.90
N ALA A 110 -14.42 17.33 2.84
CA ALA A 110 -14.82 15.94 2.66
C ALA A 110 -14.74 15.43 1.22
N ILE A 111 -14.58 16.34 0.26
CA ILE A 111 -14.56 16.02 -1.17
C ILE A 111 -13.12 15.81 -1.61
N GLY A 112 -12.82 14.59 -2.05
CA GLY A 112 -11.52 14.20 -2.58
C GLY A 112 -11.34 14.60 -4.04
N THR A 113 -10.10 14.84 -4.43
CA THR A 113 -9.69 14.98 -5.83
C THR A 113 -8.86 13.77 -6.22
N THR A 114 -9.21 13.10 -7.33
CA THR A 114 -8.36 12.05 -7.90
C THR A 114 -7.06 12.67 -8.39
N VAL A 115 -5.94 12.29 -7.77
CA VAL A 115 -4.59 12.75 -8.13
C VAL A 115 -3.75 11.67 -8.83
N ALA A 116 -4.21 10.42 -8.79
CA ALA A 116 -3.67 9.34 -9.59
C ALA A 116 -4.78 8.39 -10.04
N SER A 117 -4.81 8.06 -11.32
CA SER A 117 -5.54 6.93 -11.88
C SER A 117 -4.56 5.77 -12.04
N THR A 118 -4.86 4.64 -11.41
CA THR A 118 -3.92 3.50 -11.34
C THR A 118 -4.38 2.31 -12.16
N SER A 119 -5.59 2.37 -12.74
CA SER A 119 -6.11 1.30 -13.59
C SER A 119 -5.09 0.87 -14.67
N PRO A 120 -4.89 -0.44 -14.89
CA PRO A 120 -5.64 -1.57 -14.32
C PRO A 120 -5.10 -2.10 -12.97
N PHE A 121 -4.14 -1.43 -12.33
CA PHE A 121 -3.51 -1.88 -11.09
C PHE A 121 -4.14 -1.20 -9.87
N GLN A 122 -4.08 -1.87 -8.72
CA GLN A 122 -4.62 -1.37 -7.46
C GLN A 122 -3.49 -0.81 -6.60
N PRO A 123 -3.60 0.45 -6.11
CA PRO A 123 -2.55 1.05 -5.28
C PRO A 123 -2.59 0.42 -3.90
N THR A 124 -1.44 -0.09 -3.44
CA THR A 124 -1.30 -0.72 -2.13
C THR A 124 -0.67 0.19 -1.09
N VAL A 125 0.35 0.95 -1.49
CA VAL A 125 1.08 1.86 -0.60
C VAL A 125 1.51 3.10 -1.38
N ILE A 126 1.50 4.24 -0.69
CA ILE A 126 1.81 5.55 -1.24
C ILE A 126 2.89 6.26 -0.44
N TYR A 127 3.75 6.99 -1.14
CA TYR A 127 4.66 7.95 -0.56
C TYR A 127 4.55 9.25 -1.34
N VAL A 128 4.48 10.39 -0.65
CA VAL A 128 4.46 11.70 -1.28
C VAL A 128 5.67 12.50 -0.80
N ASP A 129 6.47 12.98 -1.74
CA ASP A 129 7.64 13.80 -1.43
C ASP A 129 7.29 15.28 -1.16
N GLY A 130 8.27 16.08 -0.77
CA GLY A 130 8.09 17.51 -0.50
C GLY A 130 7.70 18.36 -1.72
N ALA A 131 7.79 17.82 -2.93
CA ALA A 131 7.38 18.46 -4.18
C ALA A 131 5.98 17.99 -4.64
N GLU A 132 5.24 17.27 -3.80
CA GLU A 132 3.97 16.61 -4.11
C GLU A 132 4.06 15.55 -5.22
N THR A 133 5.25 14.97 -5.45
CA THR A 133 5.38 13.78 -6.30
C THR A 133 4.86 12.58 -5.54
N ILE A 134 3.95 11.84 -6.15
CA ILE A 134 3.40 10.60 -5.58
C ILE A 134 4.15 9.42 -6.17
N TYR A 135 4.69 8.58 -5.29
CA TYR A 135 5.22 7.27 -5.62
C TYR A 135 4.26 6.23 -5.08
N SER A 136 3.77 5.34 -5.94
CA SER A 136 2.84 4.29 -5.55
C SER A 136 3.37 2.93 -5.94
N CYS A 137 3.25 1.98 -5.01
CA CYS A 137 3.29 0.57 -5.35
C CYS A 137 1.88 0.15 -5.75
N GLU A 138 1.77 -0.55 -6.88
CA GLU A 138 0.49 -0.93 -7.47
C GLU A 138 0.55 -2.37 -7.96
N ASN A 139 -0.44 -3.17 -7.58
CA ASN A 139 -0.45 -4.60 -7.90
C ASN A 139 -1.60 -4.93 -8.85
N ALA A 140 -1.33 -5.83 -9.80
CA ALA A 140 -2.36 -6.34 -10.68
C ALA A 140 -3.33 -7.23 -9.89
N TYR A 141 -4.61 -7.21 -10.23
CA TYR A 141 -5.61 -8.09 -9.61
C TYR A 141 -5.52 -9.51 -10.21
N GLY A 142 -5.50 -10.55 -9.37
CA GLY A 142 -5.66 -11.95 -9.81
C GLY A 142 -4.53 -12.90 -9.40
N VAL A 143 -4.36 -13.97 -10.19
CA VAL A 143 -3.53 -15.17 -9.86
C VAL A 143 -2.02 -14.89 -9.89
N MET A 144 -1.60 -13.84 -10.59
CA MET A 144 -0.21 -13.38 -10.60
C MET A 144 -0.20 -11.92 -10.17
N LEU A 145 0.13 -11.67 -8.90
CA LEU A 145 0.22 -10.34 -8.30
C LEU A 145 1.51 -9.64 -8.73
N TYR A 146 1.73 -9.48 -10.04
CA TYR A 146 2.86 -8.68 -10.50
C TYR A 146 2.62 -7.21 -10.17
N GLY A 147 3.66 -6.61 -9.60
CA GLY A 147 3.64 -5.22 -9.15
C GLY A 147 4.23 -4.27 -10.17
N ARG A 148 3.94 -3.00 -9.99
CA ARG A 148 4.68 -1.88 -10.55
C ARG A 148 4.87 -0.77 -9.52
N VAL A 149 5.92 0.00 -9.70
CA VAL A 149 6.10 1.28 -9.02
C VAL A 149 5.83 2.40 -10.03
N GLN A 150 4.90 3.28 -9.68
CA GLN A 150 4.48 4.41 -10.49
C GLN A 150 4.89 5.73 -9.84
N LYS A 151 5.20 6.71 -10.69
CA LYS A 151 5.42 8.12 -10.31
C LYS A 151 4.33 9.00 -10.92
N TYR A 152 3.69 9.81 -10.10
CA TYR A 152 2.72 10.83 -10.52
C TYR A 152 3.24 12.21 -10.11
N THR A 153 3.01 13.20 -10.98
CA THR A 153 3.40 14.60 -10.74
C THR A 153 2.15 15.46 -10.71
N GLN A 154 2.24 16.62 -10.05
CA GLN A 154 1.10 17.50 -9.85
C GLN A 154 0.39 17.84 -11.17
N GLY A 155 -0.93 17.68 -11.19
CA GLY A 155 -1.77 17.92 -12.37
C GLY A 155 -1.81 16.77 -13.39
N ASN A 156 -0.95 15.76 -13.26
CA ASN A 156 -0.98 14.58 -14.13
C ASN A 156 -1.45 13.33 -13.37
N ILE A 157 -2.68 12.92 -13.67
CA ILE A 157 -3.28 11.73 -13.07
C ILE A 157 -2.80 10.42 -13.70
N TYR A 158 -2.01 10.46 -14.77
CA TYR A 158 -1.44 9.28 -15.42
C TYR A 158 0.05 9.18 -15.10
N GLY A 159 0.41 8.08 -14.44
CA GLY A 159 1.76 7.88 -13.91
C GLY A 159 2.75 7.37 -14.93
N ILE A 160 4.03 7.53 -14.61
CA ILE A 160 5.16 6.96 -15.34
C ILE A 160 5.66 5.72 -14.59
N THR A 161 5.77 4.59 -15.29
CA THR A 161 6.27 3.34 -14.71
C THR A 161 7.76 3.46 -14.48
N LEU A 162 8.17 3.35 -13.21
CA LEU A 162 9.57 3.36 -12.80
C LEU A 162 10.16 1.94 -12.75
N LEU A 163 9.37 0.99 -12.25
CA LEU A 163 9.80 -0.39 -12.03
C LEU A 163 8.62 -1.36 -12.20
N GLY A 164 8.87 -2.57 -12.71
CA GLY A 164 7.84 -3.61 -12.83
C GLY A 164 6.83 -3.36 -13.96
N GLY A 165 5.63 -3.94 -13.84
CA GLY A 165 4.52 -3.71 -14.76
C GLY A 165 4.55 -4.50 -16.08
N ALA A 166 5.60 -5.28 -16.35
CA ALA A 166 5.78 -6.03 -17.60
C ALA A 166 4.99 -7.35 -17.67
N GLY A 167 3.87 -7.47 -16.94
CA GLY A 167 2.98 -8.64 -17.00
C GLY A 167 3.51 -9.91 -16.31
N LYS A 168 4.62 -9.83 -15.59
CA LYS A 168 5.24 -10.99 -14.95
C LYS A 168 5.92 -10.65 -13.63
N CYS A 169 5.65 -11.49 -12.64
CA CYS A 169 6.29 -11.54 -11.34
C CYS A 169 7.50 -12.51 -11.42
N GLY A 170 8.59 -12.27 -10.69
CA GLY A 170 9.77 -13.14 -10.74
C GLY A 170 11.01 -12.61 -10.01
N ALA A 171 12.10 -13.37 -10.03
CA ALA A 171 13.32 -13.09 -9.27
C ALA A 171 14.23 -12.00 -9.90
N ALA A 172 13.98 -11.59 -11.15
CA ALA A 172 14.74 -10.49 -11.73
C ALA A 172 14.45 -9.18 -10.97
N LEU A 173 15.45 -8.31 -10.82
CA LEU A 173 15.31 -7.08 -10.02
C LEU A 173 14.23 -6.12 -10.56
N ASN A 174 13.86 -6.26 -11.83
CA ASN A 174 12.80 -5.48 -12.48
C ASN A 174 11.43 -6.18 -12.52
N GLN A 175 11.27 -7.34 -11.86
CA GLN A 175 10.03 -8.09 -11.79
C GLN A 175 9.51 -8.08 -10.35
N LEU A 176 8.50 -7.26 -10.06
CA LEU A 176 7.92 -7.14 -8.72
C LEU A 176 6.79 -8.15 -8.51
N CYS A 177 6.67 -8.65 -7.29
CA CYS A 177 5.64 -9.57 -6.81
C CYS A 177 5.03 -9.01 -5.51
N GLY A 178 3.81 -8.46 -5.59
CA GLY A 178 3.07 -8.02 -4.42
C GLY A 178 3.77 -6.93 -3.60
N CYS A 179 4.23 -5.84 -4.24
CA CYS A 179 4.95 -4.81 -3.50
C CYS A 179 4.03 -4.08 -2.50
N SER A 180 4.50 -3.90 -1.27
CA SER A 180 3.66 -3.46 -0.14
C SER A 180 4.28 -2.36 0.73
N GLY A 181 5.53 -1.98 0.46
CA GLY A 181 6.23 -0.90 1.15
C GLY A 181 6.97 -0.01 0.16
N ILE A 182 6.90 1.31 0.35
CA ILE A 182 7.67 2.27 -0.44
C ILE A 182 8.12 3.45 0.42
N TYR A 183 9.35 3.91 0.23
CA TYR A 183 9.90 5.11 0.84
C TYR A 183 10.83 5.81 -0.15
N ALA A 184 10.74 7.14 -0.27
CA ALA A 184 11.70 7.92 -1.05
C ALA A 184 12.59 8.76 -0.16
N ASP A 185 13.91 8.65 -0.32
CA ASP A 185 14.85 9.52 0.37
C ASP A 185 14.99 10.90 -0.31
N ARG A 186 15.77 11.81 0.31
CA ARG A 186 16.01 13.15 -0.24
C ARG A 186 16.88 13.17 -1.50
N SER A 187 17.57 12.06 -1.82
CA SER A 187 18.37 11.92 -3.04
C SER A 187 17.51 11.50 -4.25
N GLY A 188 16.25 11.13 -4.01
CA GLY A 188 15.36 10.59 -5.04
C GLY A 188 15.53 9.09 -5.26
N SER A 189 16.09 8.35 -4.30
CA SER A 189 16.10 6.89 -4.34
C SER A 189 14.86 6.33 -3.65
N LEU A 190 14.26 5.29 -4.25
CA LEU A 190 13.12 4.57 -3.72
C LEU A 190 13.56 3.26 -3.09
N TYR A 191 13.17 3.05 -1.85
CA TYR A 191 13.24 1.78 -1.14
C TYR A 191 11.90 1.11 -1.33
N ILE A 192 11.89 -0.16 -1.74
CA ILE A 192 10.67 -0.86 -2.17
C ILE A 192 10.65 -2.25 -1.55
N SER A 193 9.64 -2.55 -0.74
CA SER A 193 9.40 -3.92 -0.27
C SER A 193 8.71 -4.71 -1.37
N ASP A 194 9.41 -5.71 -1.90
CA ASP A 194 8.91 -6.65 -2.89
C ASP A 194 8.55 -7.95 -2.19
N SER A 195 7.37 -7.94 -1.57
CA SER A 195 7.04 -8.80 -0.43
C SER A 195 7.00 -10.28 -0.78
N GLU A 196 6.39 -10.65 -1.89
CA GLU A 196 6.32 -12.07 -2.30
C GLU A 196 7.68 -12.59 -2.79
N ASN A 197 8.58 -11.69 -3.20
CA ASN A 197 9.96 -12.02 -3.49
C ASN A 197 10.87 -11.95 -2.25
N ASN A 198 10.33 -11.68 -1.06
CA ASN A 198 11.08 -11.69 0.20
C ASN A 198 12.34 -10.80 0.16
N ARG A 199 12.22 -9.61 -0.43
CA ARG A 199 13.36 -8.70 -0.63
C ARG A 199 12.97 -7.24 -0.51
N VAL A 200 13.96 -6.39 -0.26
CA VAL A 200 13.87 -4.94 -0.42
C VAL A 200 14.79 -4.51 -1.56
N LEU A 201 14.25 -3.73 -2.49
CA LEU A 201 14.97 -3.16 -3.61
C LEU A 201 15.25 -1.68 -3.36
N LEU A 202 16.40 -1.22 -3.86
CA LEU A 202 16.75 0.20 -3.98
C LEU A 202 16.71 0.59 -5.46
N TYR A 203 15.88 1.57 -5.80
CA TYR A 203 15.72 2.10 -7.16
C TYR A 203 16.12 3.57 -7.20
N ASN A 204 17.10 3.92 -8.03
CA ASN A 204 17.49 5.31 -8.22
C ASN A 204 16.60 5.95 -9.31
N THR A 205 15.80 6.96 -8.97
CA THR A 205 14.86 7.57 -9.93
C THR A 205 15.53 8.44 -11.00
N THR A 206 16.81 8.80 -10.81
CA THR A 206 17.57 9.60 -11.78
C THR A 206 18.28 8.72 -12.81
N THR A 207 18.93 7.63 -12.36
CA THR A 207 19.70 6.75 -13.24
C THR A 207 18.91 5.53 -13.73
N GLY A 208 17.80 5.19 -13.08
CA GLY A 208 17.03 3.97 -13.33
C GLY A 208 17.71 2.69 -12.84
N SER A 209 18.79 2.80 -12.07
CA SER A 209 19.52 1.64 -11.53
C SER A 209 18.72 0.96 -10.42
N ILE A 210 18.75 -0.38 -10.38
CA ILE A 210 18.09 -1.20 -9.36
C ILE A 210 19.15 -2.04 -8.66
N ALA A 211 19.10 -2.09 -7.33
CA ALA A 211 19.92 -2.96 -6.50
C ALA A 211 19.07 -3.76 -5.51
N LEU A 212 19.53 -4.96 -5.17
CA LEU A 212 19.05 -5.69 -4.00
C LEU A 212 19.65 -5.03 -2.76
N LEU A 213 18.81 -4.56 -1.84
CA LEU A 213 19.25 -3.88 -0.63
C LEU A 213 19.21 -4.79 0.60
N ALA A 214 18.17 -5.63 0.72
CA ALA A 214 18.02 -6.58 1.82
C ALA A 214 17.18 -7.81 1.40
N GLY A 215 17.34 -8.91 2.13
CA GLY A 215 16.69 -10.19 1.84
C GLY A 215 17.43 -11.01 0.78
N THR A 216 16.97 -12.25 0.58
CA THR A 216 17.66 -13.27 -0.22
C THR A 216 17.08 -13.48 -1.61
N ASN A 217 16.38 -12.49 -2.16
CA ASN A 217 15.85 -12.51 -3.52
C ASN A 217 15.03 -13.78 -3.88
N GLY A 218 14.04 -14.10 -3.04
CA GLY A 218 13.09 -15.20 -3.29
C GLY A 218 13.19 -16.37 -2.31
N ILE A 219 14.21 -16.43 -1.46
CA ILE A 219 14.25 -17.37 -0.33
C ILE A 219 13.65 -16.65 0.88
N SER A 220 12.61 -17.20 1.48
CA SER A 220 12.14 -16.76 2.80
C SER A 220 12.85 -17.52 3.91
N GLY A 221 12.94 -16.91 5.08
CA GLY A 221 13.38 -17.57 6.29
C GLY A 221 13.81 -16.59 7.37
N SER A 222 14.32 -17.12 8.48
CA SER A 222 14.59 -16.37 9.71
C SER A 222 16.08 -16.13 9.98
N GLN A 223 16.95 -16.39 8.99
CA GLN A 223 18.37 -16.03 9.12
C GLN A 223 18.54 -14.50 9.09
N PRO A 224 19.62 -13.94 9.67
CA PRO A 224 19.81 -12.49 9.76
C PRO A 224 19.78 -11.73 8.43
N ASP A 225 20.05 -12.42 7.31
CA ASP A 225 20.04 -11.87 5.95
C ASP A 225 18.76 -12.20 5.16
N GLN A 226 17.83 -12.95 5.75
CA GLN A 226 16.58 -13.38 5.14
C GLN A 226 15.43 -12.48 5.60
N LEU A 227 14.45 -12.30 4.69
CA LEU A 227 13.18 -11.67 4.99
C LEU A 227 12.06 -12.67 4.68
N SER A 228 10.91 -12.53 5.33
CA SER A 228 9.70 -13.25 5.00
C SER A 228 8.52 -12.28 4.93
N TYR A 229 8.08 -12.03 3.69
CA TYR A 229 6.98 -11.12 3.38
C TYR A 229 7.19 -9.71 3.98
N PRO A 230 8.29 -9.01 3.62
CA PRO A 230 8.57 -7.69 4.15
C PRO A 230 7.45 -6.71 3.80
N GLY A 231 6.91 -6.03 4.81
CA GLY A 231 5.81 -5.08 4.68
C GLY A 231 6.27 -3.64 4.66
N GLY A 232 5.77 -2.85 5.62
CA GLY A 232 6.14 -1.45 5.80
C GLY A 232 7.65 -1.26 6.00
N ILE A 233 8.18 -0.19 5.41
CA ILE A 233 9.59 0.20 5.50
C ILE A 233 9.71 1.66 5.91
N TYR A 234 10.84 1.99 6.55
CA TYR A 234 11.20 3.33 6.93
C TYR A 234 12.71 3.51 6.83
N VAL A 235 13.15 4.69 6.39
CA VAL A 235 14.57 5.05 6.37
C VAL A 235 14.76 6.31 7.21
N ASP A 236 15.66 6.24 8.19
CA ASP A 236 15.99 7.36 9.06
C ASP A 236 16.97 8.36 8.40
N GLU A 237 17.32 9.42 9.13
CA GLU A 237 18.23 10.46 8.62
C GLU A 237 19.69 9.98 8.45
N ASN A 238 20.05 8.84 9.06
CA ASN A 238 21.35 8.20 8.92
C ASN A 238 21.40 7.19 7.77
N GLN A 239 20.32 7.09 6.96
CA GLN A 239 20.13 6.08 5.91
C GLN A 239 20.04 4.63 6.44
N THR A 240 19.64 4.47 7.71
CA THR A 240 19.34 3.16 8.26
C THR A 240 17.97 2.72 7.79
N LEU A 241 17.90 1.55 7.14
CA LEU A 241 16.65 0.92 6.72
C LEU A 241 16.05 0.10 7.88
N PHE A 242 14.77 0.35 8.17
CA PHE A 242 13.93 -0.45 9.04
C PHE A 242 12.89 -1.17 8.18
N VAL A 243 12.77 -2.49 8.34
CA VAL A 243 11.85 -3.34 7.58
C VAL A 243 10.95 -4.09 8.56
N LEU A 244 9.64 -4.03 8.36
CA LEU A 244 8.71 -4.92 9.06
C LEU A 244 8.73 -6.29 8.38
N ASP A 245 9.26 -7.27 9.07
CA ASP A 245 9.45 -8.62 8.57
C ASP A 245 8.25 -9.52 8.93
N GLY A 246 7.21 -9.47 8.10
CA GLY A 246 5.84 -9.77 8.50
C GLY A 246 5.52 -11.23 8.85
N LEU A 247 6.35 -12.20 8.44
CA LEU A 247 6.14 -13.62 8.71
C LEU A 247 7.28 -14.30 9.48
N ASN A 248 8.24 -13.52 9.97
CA ASN A 248 9.27 -14.00 10.89
C ASN A 248 8.86 -13.59 12.32
N GLY A 249 8.51 -14.60 13.14
CA GLY A 249 8.11 -14.42 14.54
C GLY A 249 9.28 -14.28 15.50
#